data_AF-A0A0Q4FZQ8-F1
#
_entry.id   AF-A0A0Q4FZQ8-F1
#
_cell.length_a   1.000
_cell.length_b   1.000
_cell.length_c   1.000
_cell.angle_alpha   90.00
_cell.angle_beta   90.00
_cell.angle_gamma   90.00
#
_symmetry.space_group_name_H-M   'P 1'
#
loop_
_entity.id
_entity.type
_entity.pdbx_description
1 polymer ?
#
loop_
_entity_poly.entity_id
_entity_poly.type
_entity_poly.pdbx_seq_one_letter_code
_entity_poly.pdbx_strand_id
1 'polypeptide(L)'
;MRRASLVLGAVLVPLGWVFAAAPLGMVGHMTGHMIAVAVAAPFLAYGLAGSRFDPAERWPAVVTPLAMSLVELVVVWLWHLPALRLRVDMQPLVLLIEQASFLGAGLLLWSAVLGTQNGGATDRRASGVAAMLLTSMHMTLLGALIGLAPRPLYAMMAMHPAAHGLDPLEDQQLGGVVMLMVGAASYFLGGLAMLGGLLKTRSATA
;
A
#
# COMPACT_ATOMS: atom_id res chain seq x y z
N MET A 1 -9.10 -18.12 11.47
CA MET A 1 -9.05 -16.80 10.79
C MET A 1 -7.65 -16.42 10.32
N ARG A 2 -6.62 -16.34 11.17
CA ARG A 2 -5.25 -15.93 10.78
C ARG A 2 -4.64 -16.75 9.62
N ARG A 3 -4.73 -18.09 9.65
CA ARG A 3 -4.23 -18.95 8.55
C ARG A 3 -4.94 -18.67 7.21
N ALA A 4 -6.26 -18.49 7.23
CA ALA A 4 -7.02 -18.15 6.02
C ALA A 4 -6.62 -16.78 5.47
N SER A 5 -6.42 -15.79 6.34
CA SER A 5 -5.89 -14.47 5.98
C SER A 5 -4.50 -14.57 5.35
N LEU A 6 -3.61 -15.37 5.92
CA LEU A 6 -2.26 -15.56 5.39
C LEU A 6 -2.29 -16.21 4.00
N VAL A 7 -3.13 -17.24 3.81
CA VAL A 7 -3.32 -17.89 2.51
C VAL A 7 -3.90 -16.90 1.49
N LEU A 8 -4.91 -16.11 1.88
CA LEU A 8 -5.50 -15.09 1.01
C LEU A 8 -4.45 -14.05 0.59
N GLY A 9 -3.69 -13.50 1.55
CA GLY A 9 -2.60 -12.58 1.25
C GLY A 9 -1.55 -13.20 0.32
N ALA A 10 -1.17 -14.45 0.55
CA ALA A 10 -0.21 -15.17 -0.29
C ALA A 10 -0.71 -15.42 -1.72
N VAL A 11 -2.02 -15.60 -1.92
CA VAL A 11 -2.64 -15.72 -3.25
C VAL A 11 -2.75 -14.36 -3.94
N LEU A 12 -3.03 -13.30 -3.19
CA LEU A 12 -3.16 -11.94 -3.73
C LEU A 12 -1.82 -11.39 -4.22
N VAL A 13 -0.69 -11.78 -3.62
CA VAL A 13 0.64 -11.37 -4.10
C VAL A 13 0.81 -11.69 -5.59
N PRO A 14 0.90 -12.95 -6.04
CA PRO A 14 1.12 -13.25 -7.46
C PRO A 14 0.03 -12.67 -8.36
N LEU A 15 -1.21 -12.49 -7.87
CA LEU A 15 -2.25 -11.79 -8.62
C LEU A 15 -1.88 -10.33 -8.88
N GLY A 16 -1.46 -9.58 -7.85
CA GLY A 16 -1.02 -8.20 -8.00
C GLY A 16 0.18 -8.06 -8.95
N TRP A 17 1.09 -9.03 -8.93
CA TRP A 17 2.20 -9.12 -9.88
C TRP A 17 1.73 -9.30 -11.32
N VAL A 18 0.75 -10.19 -11.55
CA VAL A 18 0.16 -10.39 -12.88
C VAL A 18 -0.48 -9.11 -13.38
N PHE A 19 -1.26 -8.41 -12.56
CA PHE A 19 -1.85 -7.12 -12.94
C PHE A 19 -0.79 -6.06 -13.26
N ALA A 20 0.29 -6.00 -12.46
CA ALA A 20 1.36 -5.03 -12.63
C ALA A 20 2.19 -5.24 -13.92
N ALA A 21 2.35 -6.49 -14.34
CA ALA A 21 3.20 -6.89 -15.46
C ALA A 21 2.43 -7.09 -16.79
N ALA A 22 1.13 -7.33 -16.72
CA ALA A 22 0.31 -7.53 -17.90
C ALA A 22 0.18 -6.21 -18.70
N PRO A 23 -0.08 -6.28 -20.03
CA PRO A 23 -0.25 -5.11 -20.89
C PRO A 23 -1.63 -4.43 -20.69
N LEU A 24 -1.98 -4.15 -19.43
CA LEU A 24 -3.24 -3.58 -18.96
C LEU A 24 -3.13 -2.08 -18.66
N GLY A 25 -2.11 -1.42 -19.20
CA GLY A 25 -1.91 0.03 -19.05
C GLY A 25 -1.58 0.45 -17.62
N MET A 26 -1.76 1.75 -17.34
CA MET A 26 -1.61 2.29 -15.99
C MET A 26 -2.69 1.81 -15.04
N VAL A 27 -3.91 1.55 -15.50
CA VAL A 27 -4.95 0.96 -14.65
C VAL A 27 -4.50 -0.39 -14.09
N GLY A 28 -4.00 -1.29 -14.94
CA GLY A 28 -3.48 -2.59 -14.50
C GLY A 28 -2.26 -2.45 -13.59
N HIS A 29 -1.32 -1.58 -13.98
CA HIS A 29 -0.12 -1.31 -13.20
C HIS A 29 -0.45 -0.80 -11.77
N MET A 30 -1.32 0.21 -11.67
CA MET A 30 -1.81 0.75 -10.39
C MET A 30 -2.61 -0.28 -9.59
N THR A 31 -3.43 -1.08 -10.27
CA THR A 31 -4.16 -2.19 -9.62
C THR A 31 -3.19 -3.16 -8.97
N GLY A 32 -2.10 -3.51 -9.66
CA GLY A 32 -1.04 -4.37 -9.12
C GLY A 32 -0.37 -3.79 -7.87
N HIS A 33 -0.03 -2.50 -7.87
CA HIS A 33 0.50 -1.83 -6.68
C HIS A 33 -0.48 -1.85 -5.52
N MET A 34 -1.76 -1.52 -5.78
CA MET A 34 -2.79 -1.45 -4.76
C MET A 34 -3.07 -2.83 -4.15
N ILE A 35 -3.07 -3.89 -4.98
CA ILE A 35 -3.15 -5.26 -4.49
C ILE A 35 -1.97 -5.56 -3.56
N ALA A 36 -0.74 -5.16 -3.91
CA ALA A 36 0.43 -5.44 -3.08
C ALA A 36 0.41 -4.68 -1.73
N VAL A 37 0.32 -3.35 -1.77
CA VAL A 37 0.54 -2.48 -0.60
C VAL A 37 -0.69 -2.33 0.29
N ALA A 38 -1.89 -2.27 -0.31
CA ALA A 38 -3.12 -1.90 0.39
C ALA A 38 -4.08 -3.07 0.62
N VAL A 39 -3.89 -4.22 -0.05
CA VAL A 39 -4.78 -5.39 0.08
C VAL A 39 -4.05 -6.63 0.60
N ALA A 40 -3.01 -7.11 -0.08
CA ALA A 40 -2.26 -8.30 0.31
C ALA A 40 -1.50 -8.08 1.62
N ALA A 41 -0.82 -6.94 1.76
CA ALA A 41 -0.06 -6.60 2.95
C ALA A 41 -0.86 -6.67 4.28
N PRO A 42 -2.06 -6.07 4.43
CA PRO A 42 -2.83 -6.20 5.67
C PRO A 42 -3.24 -7.65 5.97
N PHE A 43 -3.61 -8.44 4.96
CA PHE A 43 -3.96 -9.85 5.14
C PHE A 43 -2.75 -10.68 5.59
N LEU A 44 -1.58 -10.42 5.00
CA LEU A 44 -0.31 -11.06 5.39
C LEU A 44 0.09 -10.64 6.81
N ALA A 45 0.09 -9.34 7.12
CA ALA A 45 0.41 -8.81 8.44
C ALA A 45 -0.49 -9.41 9.53
N TYR A 46 -1.80 -9.44 9.30
CA TYR A 46 -2.75 -10.06 10.24
C TYR A 46 -2.54 -11.58 10.38
N GLY A 47 -2.17 -12.26 9.30
CA GLY A 47 -1.84 -13.69 9.31
C GLY A 47 -0.56 -14.01 10.08
N LEU A 48 0.44 -13.13 10.00
CA LEU A 48 1.74 -13.25 10.67
C LEU A 48 1.73 -12.73 12.11
N ALA A 49 0.74 -11.92 12.49
CA ALA A 49 0.64 -11.29 13.80
C ALA A 49 0.81 -12.32 14.94
N GLY A 50 1.75 -12.06 15.86
CA GLY A 50 2.02 -12.97 16.98
C GLY A 50 2.90 -14.17 16.67
N SER A 51 3.49 -14.23 15.48
CA SER A 51 4.39 -15.32 15.07
C SER A 51 5.86 -14.84 15.06
N ARG A 52 6.80 -15.79 15.04
CA ARG A 52 8.24 -15.50 14.88
C ARG A 52 8.61 -14.73 13.60
N PHE A 53 7.68 -14.64 12.65
CA PHE A 53 7.83 -13.94 11.38
C PHE A 53 7.17 -12.56 11.37
N ASP A 54 6.54 -12.14 12.45
CA ASP A 54 5.97 -10.80 12.61
C ASP A 54 7.11 -9.75 12.73
N PRO A 55 7.27 -8.83 11.77
CA PRO A 55 8.31 -7.81 11.83
C PRO A 55 8.18 -6.90 13.06
N ALA A 56 6.96 -6.62 13.52
CA ALA A 56 6.70 -5.73 14.65
C ALA A 56 7.02 -6.40 16.00
N GLU A 57 7.01 -7.74 16.07
CA GLU A 57 7.51 -8.48 17.23
C GLU A 57 9.02 -8.69 17.17
N ARG A 58 9.58 -8.88 15.97
CA ARG A 58 11.01 -9.13 15.79
C ARG A 58 11.85 -7.86 15.98
N TRP A 59 11.35 -6.71 15.54
CA TRP A 59 12.06 -5.42 15.59
C TRP A 59 11.19 -4.29 16.14
N PRO A 60 10.70 -4.42 17.39
CA PRO A 60 9.66 -3.54 17.94
C PRO A 60 10.08 -2.08 18.10
N ALA A 61 11.39 -1.81 18.22
CA ALA A 61 11.92 -0.45 18.33
C ALA A 61 12.02 0.26 16.96
N VAL A 62 12.08 -0.51 15.87
CA VAL A 62 12.28 0.02 14.50
C VAL A 62 10.96 0.04 13.73
N VAL A 63 10.18 -1.04 13.84
CA VAL A 63 8.91 -1.24 13.13
C VAL A 63 7.78 -0.60 13.93
N THR A 64 7.82 0.73 14.00
CA THR A 64 6.79 1.55 14.67
C THR A 64 5.82 2.15 13.65
N PRO A 65 4.54 2.39 14.02
CA PRO A 65 3.52 2.82 13.05
C PRO A 65 3.92 4.03 12.21
N LEU A 66 4.37 5.11 12.87
CA LEU A 66 4.68 6.36 12.18
C LEU A 66 5.95 6.23 11.31
N ALA A 67 6.97 5.53 11.80
CA ALA A 67 8.19 5.31 11.02
C ALA A 67 7.90 4.50 9.75
N MET A 68 7.10 3.43 9.86
CA MET A 68 6.77 2.60 8.70
C MET A 68 5.80 3.31 7.73
N SER A 69 4.95 4.21 8.22
CA SER A 69 4.14 5.09 7.36
C SER A 69 5.02 6.04 6.54
N LEU A 70 6.07 6.60 7.14
CA LEU A 70 7.04 7.44 6.41
C LEU A 70 7.86 6.64 5.39
N VAL A 71 8.25 5.41 5.72
CA VAL A 71 8.93 4.51 4.77
C VAL A 71 8.01 4.21 3.59
N GLU A 72 6.74 3.90 3.84
CA GLU A 72 5.76 3.64 2.80
C GLU A 72 5.52 4.88 1.92
N LEU A 73 5.40 6.06 2.52
CA LEU A 73 5.33 7.33 1.80
C LEU A 73 6.52 7.50 0.85
N VAL A 74 7.75 7.32 1.33
CA VAL A 74 8.96 7.48 0.50
C VAL A 74 8.98 6.47 -0.64
N VAL A 75 8.70 5.20 -0.34
CA VAL A 75 8.68 4.12 -1.34
C VAL A 75 7.65 4.41 -2.42
N VAL A 76 6.42 4.75 -2.03
CA VAL A 76 5.33 5.03 -2.96
C VAL A 76 5.69 6.22 -3.84
N TRP A 77 6.05 7.36 -3.25
CA TRP A 77 6.31 8.57 -4.02
C TRP A 77 7.50 8.41 -4.97
N LEU A 78 8.53 7.67 -4.54
CA LEU A 78 9.70 7.39 -5.36
C LEU A 78 9.31 6.65 -6.64
N TRP A 79 8.56 5.55 -6.54
CA TRP A 79 8.17 4.75 -7.71
C TRP A 79 7.23 5.47 -8.68
N HIS A 80 6.47 6.44 -8.20
CA HIS A 80 5.60 7.24 -9.06
C HIS A 80 6.33 8.36 -9.81
N LEU A 81 7.64 8.55 -9.61
CA LEU A 81 8.43 9.47 -10.41
C LEU A 81 8.50 9.00 -11.88
N PRO A 82 8.22 9.88 -12.86
CA PRO A 82 8.25 9.51 -14.28
C PRO A 82 9.56 8.86 -14.74
N ALA A 83 10.70 9.30 -14.20
CA ALA A 83 12.01 8.76 -14.54
C ALA A 83 12.19 7.29 -14.11
N LEU A 84 11.62 6.89 -12.97
CA LEU A 84 11.67 5.49 -12.51
C LEU A 84 10.65 4.64 -13.25
N ARG A 85 9.46 5.19 -13.54
CA ARG A 85 8.46 4.49 -14.37
C ARG A 85 9.02 4.07 -15.73
N LEU A 86 9.81 4.94 -16.38
CA LEU A 86 10.51 4.60 -17.62
C LEU A 86 11.47 3.42 -17.45
N ARG A 87 12.11 3.26 -16.28
CA ARG A 87 13.00 2.12 -16.00
C ARG A 87 12.19 0.83 -15.80
N VAL A 88 11.04 0.92 -15.12
CA VAL A 88 10.11 -0.19 -14.92
C VAL A 88 9.62 -0.74 -16.26
N ASP A 89 9.25 0.13 -17.21
CA ASP A 89 8.83 -0.28 -18.56
C ASP A 89 9.90 -1.05 -19.34
N MET A 90 11.17 -0.69 -19.13
CA MET A 90 12.28 -1.21 -19.93
C MET A 90 12.95 -2.44 -19.31
N GLN A 91 12.76 -2.68 -18.01
CA GLN A 91 13.50 -3.69 -17.26
C GLN A 91 12.58 -4.48 -16.32
N PRO A 92 12.28 -5.75 -16.61
CA PRO A 92 11.44 -6.60 -15.76
C PRO A 92 11.96 -6.74 -14.32
N LEU A 93 13.29 -6.66 -14.13
CA LEU A 93 13.88 -6.68 -12.80
C LEU A 93 13.51 -5.43 -11.98
N VAL A 94 13.35 -4.27 -12.61
CA VAL A 94 12.97 -3.03 -11.93
C VAL A 94 11.50 -3.09 -11.51
N LEU A 95 10.62 -3.60 -12.36
CA LEU A 95 9.24 -3.95 -11.99
C LEU A 95 9.21 -4.90 -10.78
N LEU A 96 10.15 -5.87 -10.74
CA LEU A 96 10.25 -6.78 -9.62
C LEU A 96 10.60 -6.08 -8.31
N ILE A 97 11.59 -5.19 -8.36
CA ILE A 97 12.01 -4.43 -7.19
C ILE A 97 10.88 -3.49 -6.73
N GLU A 98 10.19 -2.85 -7.66
CA GLU A 98 9.04 -1.98 -7.40
C GLU A 98 7.95 -2.73 -6.64
N GLN A 99 7.40 -3.81 -7.21
CA GLN A 99 6.33 -4.57 -6.57
C GLN A 99 6.76 -5.20 -5.23
N ALA A 100 7.99 -5.69 -5.14
CA ALA A 100 8.53 -6.21 -3.89
C ALA A 100 8.64 -5.12 -2.81
N SER A 101 9.03 -3.90 -3.19
CA SER A 101 9.15 -2.77 -2.25
C SER A 101 7.79 -2.27 -1.77
N PHE A 102 6.76 -2.23 -2.63
CA PHE A 102 5.38 -1.94 -2.23
C PHE A 102 4.86 -2.97 -1.23
N LEU A 103 5.03 -4.25 -1.54
CA LEU A 103 4.62 -5.33 -0.63
C LEU A 103 5.37 -5.24 0.71
N GLY A 104 6.68 -5.00 0.68
CA GLY A 104 7.52 -4.88 1.87
C GLY A 104 7.14 -3.69 2.75
N ALA A 105 6.99 -2.50 2.16
CA ALA A 105 6.59 -1.30 2.87
C ALA A 105 5.19 -1.44 3.49
N GLY A 106 4.23 -1.96 2.73
CA GLY A 106 2.89 -2.25 3.22
C GLY A 106 2.92 -3.26 4.37
N LEU A 107 3.64 -4.38 4.21
CA LEU A 107 3.73 -5.41 5.25
C LEU A 107 4.31 -4.85 6.55
N LEU A 108 5.36 -4.05 6.47
CA LEU A 108 5.97 -3.40 7.63
C LEU A 108 5.00 -2.43 8.32
N LEU A 109 4.31 -1.58 7.56
CA LEU A 109 3.32 -0.64 8.09
C LEU A 109 2.16 -1.36 8.78
N TRP A 110 1.55 -2.34 8.12
CA TRP A 110 0.43 -3.09 8.68
C TRP A 110 0.85 -3.93 9.88
N SER A 111 2.04 -4.51 9.87
CA SER A 111 2.57 -5.23 11.04
C SER A 111 2.81 -4.28 12.21
N ALA A 112 3.36 -3.09 11.96
CA ALA A 112 3.60 -2.08 13.00
C ALA A 112 2.29 -1.64 13.68
N VAL A 113 1.22 -1.46 12.90
CA VAL A 113 -0.10 -1.04 13.39
C VAL A 113 -0.86 -2.17 14.09
N LEU A 114 -0.75 -3.41 13.60
CA LEU A 114 -1.42 -4.58 14.20
C LEU A 114 -0.65 -5.21 15.38
N GLY A 115 0.66 -4.95 15.50
CA GLY A 115 1.53 -5.58 16.49
C GLY A 115 1.15 -5.25 17.94
N THR A 116 1.29 -6.23 18.84
CA THR A 116 0.69 -6.18 20.19
C THR A 116 1.67 -6.03 21.36
N GLN A 117 2.98 -6.11 21.12
CA GLN A 117 3.92 -6.51 22.18
C GLN A 117 4.71 -5.39 22.89
N ASN A 118 4.82 -4.14 22.39
CA ASN A 118 5.75 -3.16 22.97
C ASN A 118 5.20 -1.72 23.09
N GLY A 119 5.05 -1.23 24.33
CA GLY A 119 4.46 0.07 24.66
C GLY A 119 2.99 -0.05 25.05
N GLY A 120 2.52 0.85 25.92
CA GLY A 120 1.12 0.85 26.37
C GLY A 120 0.16 0.78 25.17
N ALA A 121 -0.83 -0.11 25.23
CA ALA A 121 -1.76 -0.38 24.12
C ALA A 121 -2.42 0.90 23.57
N THR A 122 -2.56 1.93 24.41
CA THR A 122 -3.11 3.25 24.09
C THR A 122 -2.22 4.07 23.16
N ASP A 123 -0.91 4.19 23.45
CA ASP A 123 0.02 5.04 22.67
C ASP A 123 0.28 4.46 21.28
N ARG A 124 0.35 3.12 21.19
CA ARG A 124 0.50 2.43 19.90
C ARG A 124 -0.74 2.59 19.04
N ARG A 125 -1.96 2.52 19.60
CA ARG A 125 -3.19 2.75 18.84
C ARG A 125 -3.31 4.20 18.39
N ALA A 126 -2.92 5.17 19.22
CA ALA A 126 -2.91 6.58 18.84
C ALA A 126 -1.92 6.84 17.67
N SER A 127 -0.68 6.34 17.77
CA SER A 127 0.28 6.43 16.67
C SER A 127 -0.14 5.63 15.43
N GLY A 128 -0.84 4.51 15.60
CA GLY A 128 -1.46 3.74 14.52
C GLY A 128 -2.55 4.50 13.77
N VAL A 129 -3.41 5.24 14.48
CA VAL A 129 -4.39 6.16 13.86
C VAL A 129 -3.67 7.23 13.04
N ALA A 130 -2.66 7.87 13.62
CA ALA A 130 -1.91 8.92 12.92
C ALA A 130 -1.20 8.39 11.65
N ALA A 131 -0.55 7.23 11.76
CA ALA A 131 0.12 6.57 10.64
C ALA A 131 -0.85 6.21 9.52
N MET A 132 -1.98 5.59 9.85
CA MET A 132 -3.00 5.19 8.87
C MET A 132 -3.67 6.39 8.21
N LEU A 133 -3.93 7.46 8.97
CA LEU A 133 -4.48 8.70 8.41
C LEU A 133 -3.48 9.38 7.48
N LEU A 134 -2.21 9.52 7.90
CA LEU A 134 -1.15 10.08 7.06
C LEU A 134 -1.02 9.28 5.75
N THR A 135 -1.00 7.95 5.85
CA THR A 135 -0.89 7.07 4.67
C THR A 135 -2.12 7.21 3.76
N SER A 136 -3.32 7.23 4.32
CA SER A 136 -4.54 7.53 3.55
C SER A 136 -4.43 8.87 2.83
N MET A 137 -3.96 9.93 3.50
CA MET A 137 -3.89 11.28 2.93
C MET A 137 -2.90 11.36 1.77
N HIS A 138 -1.67 10.88 1.92
CA HIS A 138 -0.70 11.00 0.83
C HIS A 138 -1.00 10.06 -0.35
N MET A 139 -1.59 8.89 -0.11
CA MET A 139 -2.04 7.99 -1.19
C MET A 139 -3.17 8.61 -2.00
N THR A 140 -4.14 9.22 -1.31
CA THR A 140 -5.24 9.96 -1.95
C THR A 140 -4.71 11.17 -2.71
N LEU A 141 -3.79 11.94 -2.11
CA LEU A 141 -3.16 13.09 -2.76
C LEU A 141 -2.41 12.69 -4.03
N LEU A 142 -1.58 11.65 -3.97
CA LEU A 142 -0.80 11.19 -5.12
C LEU A 142 -1.71 10.64 -6.23
N GLY A 143 -2.74 9.86 -5.86
CA GLY A 143 -3.76 9.41 -6.79
C GLY A 143 -4.50 10.57 -7.47
N ALA A 144 -4.82 11.64 -6.73
CA ALA A 144 -5.43 12.86 -7.28
C ALA A 144 -4.46 13.61 -8.21
N LEU A 145 -3.18 13.73 -7.86
CA LEU A 145 -2.17 14.40 -8.70
C LEU A 145 -2.00 13.69 -10.04
N ILE A 146 -2.01 12.35 -10.04
CA ILE A 146 -1.93 11.54 -11.27
C ILE A 146 -3.27 11.57 -12.02
N GLY A 147 -4.36 11.40 -11.29
CA GLY A 147 -5.74 11.28 -11.78
C GLY A 147 -6.31 12.56 -12.40
N LEU A 148 -5.83 13.72 -11.95
CA LEU A 148 -6.29 15.03 -12.40
C LEU A 148 -5.26 15.75 -13.29
N ALA A 149 -4.14 15.09 -13.62
CA ALA A 149 -3.17 15.66 -14.53
C ALA A 149 -3.81 15.92 -15.90
N PRO A 150 -3.65 17.12 -16.50
CA PRO A 150 -4.24 17.45 -17.79
C PRO A 150 -3.41 16.92 -18.98
N ARG A 151 -2.33 16.20 -18.70
CA ARG A 151 -1.42 15.63 -19.70
C ARG A 151 -0.86 14.29 -19.20
N PRO A 152 -0.46 13.39 -20.11
CA PRO A 152 0.30 12.19 -19.74
C PRO A 152 1.61 12.58 -19.02
N LEU A 153 1.80 12.01 -17.84
CA LEU A 153 3.01 12.12 -17.03
C LEU A 153 4.04 11.04 -17.40
N TYR A 154 3.58 9.91 -17.93
CA TYR A 154 4.39 8.72 -18.22
C TYR A 154 4.53 8.50 -19.73
N ALA A 155 5.70 8.82 -20.28
CA ALA A 155 5.91 8.97 -21.73
C ALA A 155 5.78 7.66 -22.54
N MET A 156 6.13 6.51 -21.96
CA MET A 156 6.08 5.21 -22.68
C MET A 156 4.65 4.74 -22.98
N MET A 157 3.65 5.28 -22.28
CA MET A 157 2.26 4.91 -22.52
C MET A 157 1.73 5.35 -23.90
N ALA A 158 2.28 6.44 -24.45
CA ALA A 158 1.95 6.88 -25.81
C ALA A 158 2.54 5.97 -26.90
N MET A 159 3.55 5.17 -26.58
CA MET A 159 4.23 4.29 -27.53
C MET A 159 3.69 2.85 -27.50
N HIS A 160 3.10 2.41 -26.39
CA HIS A 160 2.55 1.08 -26.21
C HIS A 160 1.09 1.19 -25.72
N PRO A 161 0.10 1.25 -26.64
CA PRO A 161 -1.29 1.34 -26.27
C PRO A 161 -1.69 0.15 -25.41
N ALA A 162 -2.37 0.43 -24.29
CA ALA A 162 -2.87 -0.60 -23.40
C ALA A 162 -3.93 -1.47 -24.10
N ALA A 163 -4.03 -2.75 -23.72
CA ALA A 163 -4.87 -3.74 -24.42
C ALA A 163 -6.37 -3.37 -24.47
N HIS A 164 -6.85 -2.49 -23.58
CA HIS A 164 -8.22 -2.01 -23.53
C HIS A 164 -8.52 -0.80 -24.45
N GLY A 165 -7.53 -0.29 -25.20
CA GLY A 165 -7.75 0.72 -26.25
C GLY A 165 -8.01 2.17 -25.77
N LEU A 166 -7.92 2.44 -24.46
CA LEU A 166 -8.01 3.78 -23.91
C LEU A 166 -6.86 4.69 -24.38
N ASP A 167 -7.13 6.00 -24.46
CA ASP A 167 -6.08 7.00 -24.66
C ASP A 167 -5.10 7.00 -23.47
N PRO A 168 -3.80 7.24 -23.68
CA PRO A 168 -2.80 7.29 -22.61
C PRO A 168 -3.15 8.24 -21.46
N LEU A 169 -3.83 9.35 -21.72
CA LEU A 169 -4.26 10.26 -20.67
C LEU A 169 -5.39 9.64 -19.85
N GLU A 170 -6.41 9.09 -20.51
CA GLU A 170 -7.58 8.50 -19.85
C GLU A 170 -7.18 7.31 -18.96
N ASP A 171 -6.32 6.42 -19.46
CA ASP A 171 -5.82 5.27 -18.70
C ASP A 171 -4.98 5.69 -17.49
N GLN A 172 -4.15 6.74 -17.62
CA GLN A 172 -3.44 7.31 -16.46
C GLN A 172 -4.42 7.88 -15.43
N GLN A 173 -5.43 8.62 -15.89
CA GLN A 173 -6.40 9.25 -15.01
C GLN A 173 -7.18 8.21 -14.21
N LEU A 174 -7.62 7.13 -14.87
CA LEU A 174 -8.26 5.98 -14.22
C LEU A 174 -7.30 5.26 -13.27
N GLY A 175 -6.02 5.08 -13.64
CA GLY A 175 -5.00 4.54 -12.73
C GLY A 175 -4.86 5.38 -11.45
N GLY A 176 -4.88 6.71 -11.57
CA GLY A 176 -4.90 7.63 -10.44
C GLY A 176 -6.15 7.46 -9.56
N VAL A 177 -7.32 7.27 -10.16
CA VAL A 177 -8.57 6.97 -9.43
C VAL A 177 -8.48 5.64 -8.68
N VAL A 178 -7.91 4.59 -9.27
CA VAL A 178 -7.71 3.30 -8.60
C VAL A 178 -6.85 3.48 -7.34
N MET A 179 -5.71 4.15 -7.47
CA MET A 179 -4.82 4.44 -6.36
C MET A 179 -5.52 5.24 -5.26
N LEU A 180 -6.22 6.31 -5.64
CA LEU A 180 -6.96 7.18 -4.74
C LEU A 180 -8.00 6.38 -3.95
N MET A 181 -8.87 5.65 -4.64
CA MET A 181 -10.01 4.97 -4.02
C MET A 181 -9.56 3.82 -3.11
N VAL A 182 -8.65 2.97 -3.58
CA VAL A 182 -8.20 1.80 -2.80
C VAL A 182 -7.32 2.25 -1.63
N GLY A 183 -6.42 3.21 -1.86
CA GLY A 183 -5.60 3.80 -0.80
C GLY A 183 -6.45 4.45 0.28
N ALA A 184 -7.39 5.32 -0.11
CA ALA A 184 -8.31 5.96 0.81
C ALA A 184 -9.09 4.91 1.62
N ALA A 185 -9.75 3.97 0.96
CA ALA A 185 -10.57 2.97 1.65
C ALA A 185 -9.75 2.11 2.62
N SER A 186 -8.63 1.54 2.17
CA SER A 186 -7.85 0.59 2.98
C SER A 186 -7.28 1.24 4.24
N TYR A 187 -6.56 2.35 4.08
CA TYR A 187 -5.87 3.00 5.20
C TYR A 187 -6.83 3.77 6.09
N PHE A 188 -7.89 4.38 5.55
CA PHE A 188 -8.92 5.02 6.38
C PHE A 188 -9.66 4.00 7.25
N LEU A 189 -10.07 2.86 6.70
CA LEU A 189 -10.69 1.77 7.48
C LEU A 189 -9.73 1.22 8.54
N GLY A 190 -8.43 1.08 8.21
CA GLY A 190 -7.39 0.73 9.17
C GLY A 190 -7.29 1.72 10.34
N GLY A 191 -7.29 3.03 10.02
CA GLY A 191 -7.31 4.10 11.01
C GLY A 191 -8.55 4.08 11.90
N LEU A 192 -9.73 3.88 11.33
CA LEU A 192 -10.99 3.73 12.09
C LEU A 192 -10.97 2.51 13.01
N ALA A 193 -10.42 1.38 12.55
CA ALA A 193 -10.27 0.19 13.38
C ALA A 193 -9.37 0.45 14.60
N MET A 194 -8.25 1.15 14.40
CA MET A 194 -7.35 1.54 15.51
C MET A 194 -8.01 2.52 16.47
N LEU A 195 -8.74 3.51 15.95
CA LEU A 195 -9.47 4.49 16.75
C LEU A 195 -10.57 3.81 17.58
N GLY A 196 -11.36 2.93 16.98
CA GLY A 196 -12.38 2.16 17.68
C GLY A 196 -11.79 1.29 18.79
N GLY A 197 -10.61 0.71 18.55
CA GLY A 197 -9.86 0.03 19.60
C GLY A 197 -9.45 0.98 20.73
N LEU A 198 -8.88 2.14 20.40
CA LEU A 198 -8.43 3.13 21.39
C LEU A 198 -9.56 3.57 22.32
N LEU A 199 -10.73 3.86 21.75
CA LEU A 199 -11.92 4.28 22.50
C LEU A 199 -12.40 3.19 23.46
N LYS A 200 -12.46 1.93 23.02
CA LYS A 200 -12.85 0.79 23.88
C LYS A 200 -11.90 0.57 25.06
N THR A 201 -10.60 0.75 24.86
CA THR A 201 -9.62 0.60 25.94
C THR A 201 -9.76 1.70 26.98
N ARG A 202 -10.01 2.95 26.58
CA ARG A 202 -10.26 4.05 27.52
C ARG A 202 -11.52 3.83 28.36
N SER A 203 -12.60 3.34 27.76
CA SER A 203 -13.84 3.02 28.47
C SER A 203 -13.68 1.86 29.48
N ALA A 204 -12.74 0.95 29.27
CA ALA A 204 -12.49 -0.16 30.20
C ALA A 204 -11.60 0.23 31.40
N THR A 205 -10.89 1.36 31.31
CA THR A 205 -9.99 1.88 32.36
C THR A 205 -10.58 3.04 33.17
N ALA A 206 -11.79 3.50 32.81
CA ALA A 206 -12.53 4.57 33.47
C ALA A 206 -13.60 3.97 34.40
#